data_AF-A0A2A9FXW0-F1
#
_entry.id   AF-A0A2A9FXW0-F1
#
_cell.length_a   1.000
_cell.length_b   1.000
_cell.length_c   1.000
_cell.angle_alpha   90.00
_cell.angle_beta   90.00
_cell.angle_gamma   90.00
#
_symmetry.space_group_name_H-M   'P 1'
#
loop_
_entity.id
_entity.type
_entity.pdbx_description
1 polymer ?
#
loop_
_entity_poly.entity_id
_entity_poly.type
_entity_poly.pdbx_seq_one_letter_code
_entity_poly.pdbx_strand_id
1 'polypeptide(L)'
;MLPRYAESEPGRFGLLNWALCGKEEAMTNEELNIYNLVRSELCDDLIPLQYKNVLEHSMCGHCHHASLAMYNLLGGSSSGYKLQKATDEKGIIHYWLLSPTDEIIDPTVEQYTDLGRPLPYVNKVDNRASYRKTVATKKIISAVELQLGTAT
;
A
#
# COMPACT_ATOMS: atom_id res chain seq x y z
N MET A 1 -28.54 -20.33 -2.63
CA MET A 1 -29.08 -19.17 -1.90
C MET A 1 -27.94 -18.19 -1.77
N LEU A 2 -27.90 -17.16 -2.61
CA LEU A 2 -26.84 -16.13 -2.61
C LEU A 2 -27.29 -14.98 -1.69
N PRO A 3 -26.42 -14.42 -0.84
CA PRO A 3 -26.83 -13.32 0.03
C PRO A 3 -26.96 -12.03 -0.79
N ARG A 4 -28.04 -11.30 -0.53
CA ARG A 4 -28.36 -9.99 -1.09
C ARG A 4 -27.42 -8.94 -0.48
N TYR A 5 -26.82 -8.10 -1.32
CA TYR A 5 -26.12 -6.89 -0.91
C TYR A 5 -27.14 -5.88 -0.36
N ALA A 6 -26.90 -5.37 0.85
CA ALA A 6 -27.65 -4.28 1.43
C ALA A 6 -27.10 -2.95 0.90
N GLU A 7 -28.01 -2.08 0.47
CA GLU A 7 -27.76 -0.72 0.00
C GLU A 7 -27.15 0.13 1.14
N SER A 8 -26.04 0.83 0.86
CA SER A 8 -25.39 1.73 1.81
C SER A 8 -25.82 3.18 1.60
N GLU A 9 -26.20 3.84 2.70
CA GLU A 9 -26.59 5.26 2.75
C GLU A 9 -25.48 6.23 2.31
N PRO A 10 -25.82 7.40 1.73
CA PRO A 10 -24.85 8.38 1.27
C PRO A 10 -24.42 9.29 2.43
N GLY A 11 -23.19 9.12 2.93
CA GLY A 11 -22.63 10.09 3.89
C GLY A 11 -21.45 9.66 4.76
N ARG A 12 -21.01 8.40 4.68
CA ARG A 12 -19.82 7.94 5.39
C ARG A 12 -18.81 7.47 4.36
N PHE A 13 -17.79 8.29 4.09
CA PHE A 13 -16.54 7.84 3.45
C PHE A 13 -15.83 6.88 4.41
N GLY A 14 -16.41 5.69 4.55
CA GLY A 14 -15.82 4.57 5.26
C GLY A 14 -14.83 3.90 4.32
N LEU A 15 -13.61 3.74 4.81
CA LEU A 15 -12.56 2.85 4.32
C LEU A 15 -13.08 1.39 4.26
N LEU A 16 -13.99 1.12 3.33
CA LEU A 16 -14.79 -0.10 3.25
C LEU A 16 -14.12 -1.14 2.33
N ASN A 17 -13.11 -1.83 2.85
CA ASN A 17 -13.11 -3.31 2.94
C ASN A 17 -11.78 -3.86 3.48
N TRP A 18 -11.74 -3.88 4.82
CA TRP A 18 -11.03 -4.75 5.78
C TRP A 18 -10.92 -6.24 5.40
N ALA A 19 -10.34 -6.58 4.25
CA ALA A 19 -10.23 -7.99 3.84
C ALA A 19 -9.41 -8.83 4.83
N LEU A 20 -10.13 -9.54 5.70
CA LEU A 20 -9.81 -10.84 6.31
C LEU A 20 -8.74 -10.87 7.44
N CYS A 21 -9.05 -10.34 8.64
CA CYS A 21 -8.77 -11.02 9.93
C CYS A 21 -9.36 -10.21 11.10
N GLY A 22 -10.07 -10.86 12.02
CA GLY A 22 -10.76 -10.23 13.16
C GLY A 22 -9.84 -9.71 14.27
N LYS A 23 -9.05 -8.67 13.98
CA LYS A 23 -8.46 -7.78 14.99
C LYS A 23 -8.68 -6.35 14.52
N GLU A 24 -9.49 -5.61 15.27
CA GLU A 24 -9.82 -4.22 15.01
C GLU A 24 -8.79 -3.34 15.73
N GLU A 25 -7.56 -3.33 15.24
CA GLU A 25 -6.66 -2.21 15.50
C GLU A 25 -6.45 -1.50 14.16
N ALA A 26 -7.01 -0.29 14.07
CA ALA A 26 -6.82 0.54 12.90
C ALA A 26 -5.38 1.08 12.91
N MET A 27 -4.84 1.39 11.73
CA MET A 27 -3.59 2.15 11.60
C MET A 27 -3.56 3.32 12.61
N THR A 28 -2.42 3.48 13.28
CA THR A 28 -2.15 4.63 14.15
C THR A 28 -2.30 5.95 13.39
N ASN A 29 -2.49 7.06 14.10
CA ASN A 29 -2.57 8.38 13.47
C ASN A 29 -1.32 8.73 12.66
N GLU A 30 -0.15 8.29 13.11
CA GLU A 30 1.12 8.47 12.38
C GLU A 30 1.15 7.65 11.09
N GLU A 31 0.81 6.36 11.16
CA GLU A 31 0.68 5.50 9.98
C GLU A 31 -0.33 6.05 8.99
N LEU A 32 -1.49 6.51 9.46
CA LEU A 32 -2.54 7.09 8.62
C LEU A 32 -2.09 8.39 7.95
N ASN A 33 -1.41 9.26 8.69
CA ASN A 33 -0.86 10.48 8.13
C ASN A 33 0.17 10.18 7.03
N ILE A 34 1.16 9.32 7.33
CA ILE A 34 2.20 8.92 6.37
C ILE A 34 1.60 8.19 5.17
N TYR A 35 0.60 7.33 5.38
CA TYR A 35 -0.13 6.65 4.31
C TYR A 35 -0.76 7.63 3.32
N ASN A 36 -1.48 8.64 3.84
CA ASN A 36 -2.12 9.65 3.02
C ASN A 36 -1.10 10.50 2.25
N LEU A 37 -0.03 10.94 2.91
CA LEU A 37 1.05 11.72 2.29
C LEU A 37 1.80 10.91 1.22
N VAL A 38 2.11 9.63 1.48
CA VAL A 38 2.75 8.78 0.47
C VAL A 38 1.85 8.62 -0.76
N ARG A 39 0.54 8.43 -0.54
CA ARG A 39 -0.43 8.27 -1.63
C ARG A 39 -0.61 9.52 -2.46
N SER A 40 -0.57 10.72 -1.86
CA SER A 40 -0.67 11.97 -2.61
C SER A 40 0.52 12.21 -3.56
N GLU A 41 1.65 11.56 -3.31
CA GLU A 41 2.84 11.63 -4.18
C GLU A 41 2.85 10.57 -5.30
N LEU A 42 1.89 9.65 -5.35
CA LEU A 42 1.82 8.63 -6.40
C LEU A 42 1.29 9.25 -7.69
N CYS A 43 2.16 9.36 -8.69
CA CYS A 43 1.81 9.88 -10.00
C CYS A 43 2.50 9.11 -11.13
N ASP A 44 1.92 9.18 -12.34
CA ASP A 44 2.35 8.42 -13.52
C ASP A 44 3.84 8.58 -13.88
N ASP A 45 4.48 9.68 -13.49
CA ASP A 45 5.90 9.93 -13.70
C ASP A 45 6.82 9.01 -12.88
N LEU A 46 6.30 8.43 -11.79
CA LEU A 46 7.03 7.50 -10.95
C LEU A 46 6.89 6.04 -11.41
N ILE A 47 5.96 5.77 -12.32
CA ILE A 47 5.69 4.42 -12.83
C ILE A 47 6.87 3.97 -13.73
N PRO A 48 7.49 2.82 -13.43
CA PRO A 48 8.52 2.26 -14.30
C PRO A 48 8.02 2.05 -15.73
N LEU A 49 8.88 2.32 -16.73
CA LEU A 49 8.51 2.24 -18.15
C LEU A 49 7.89 0.89 -18.56
N GLN A 50 8.35 -0.22 -17.98
CA GLN A 50 7.78 -1.55 -18.28
C GLN A 50 6.31 -1.69 -17.88
N TYR A 51 5.79 -0.81 -17.02
CA TYR A 51 4.43 -0.85 -16.53
C TYR A 51 3.51 0.17 -17.22
N LYS A 52 4.00 1.33 -17.68
CA LYS A 52 3.15 2.46 -18.16
C LYS A 52 2.06 2.14 -19.19
N ASN A 53 2.19 1.08 -19.98
CA ASN A 53 1.22 0.71 -21.03
C ASN A 53 0.50 -0.62 -20.78
N VAL A 54 0.69 -1.22 -19.61
CA VAL A 54 0.05 -2.49 -19.20
C VAL A 54 -0.82 -2.33 -17.96
N LEU A 55 -1.04 -1.08 -17.51
CA LEU A 55 -1.81 -0.80 -16.31
C LEU A 55 -3.30 -0.74 -16.61
N GLU A 56 -4.05 -1.51 -15.84
CA GLU A 56 -5.52 -1.47 -15.80
C GLU A 56 -6.01 -0.48 -14.73
N HIS A 57 -5.11 0.07 -13.89
CA HIS A 57 -5.43 0.96 -12.78
C HIS A 57 -4.29 1.94 -12.47
N SER A 58 -4.62 3.15 -12.00
CA SER A 58 -3.63 4.23 -11.70
C SER A 58 -2.65 3.86 -10.58
N MET A 59 -3.03 2.98 -9.66
CA MET A 59 -2.16 2.49 -8.58
C MET A 59 -1.18 1.39 -9.01
N CYS A 60 -1.33 0.82 -10.21
CA CYS A 60 -0.43 -0.24 -10.65
C CYS A 60 0.99 0.28 -10.88
N GLY A 61 2.00 -0.53 -10.53
CA GLY A 61 3.40 -0.14 -10.64
C GLY A 61 3.92 0.73 -9.48
N HIS A 62 3.05 1.12 -8.55
CA HIS A 62 3.43 1.91 -7.37
C HIS A 62 3.77 1.09 -6.12
N CYS A 63 3.29 -0.16 -6.04
CA CYS A 63 3.32 -0.98 -4.81
C CYS A 63 4.71 -1.07 -4.15
N HIS A 64 5.77 -1.28 -4.93
CA HIS A 64 7.14 -1.40 -4.40
C HIS A 64 7.63 -0.08 -3.77
N HIS A 65 7.56 1.02 -4.52
CA HIS A 65 8.14 2.27 -4.04
C HIS A 65 7.27 2.96 -2.99
N ALA A 66 5.94 2.80 -3.04
CA ALA A 66 5.02 3.30 -2.03
C ALA A 66 5.25 2.58 -0.69
N SER A 67 5.22 1.25 -0.69
CA SER A 67 5.43 0.45 0.53
C SER A 67 6.83 0.64 1.12
N LEU A 68 7.86 0.74 0.27
CA LEU A 68 9.22 1.01 0.74
C LEU A 68 9.39 2.45 1.25
N ALA A 69 8.68 3.43 0.69
CA ALA A 69 8.68 4.80 1.23
C ALA A 69 8.08 4.82 2.63
N MET A 70 6.88 4.25 2.80
CA MET A 70 6.25 4.11 4.13
C MET A 70 7.16 3.39 5.12
N TYR A 71 7.76 2.25 4.72
CA TYR A 71 8.72 1.53 5.57
C TYR A 71 9.83 2.44 6.09
N ASN A 72 10.40 3.32 5.27
CA ASN A 72 11.50 4.19 5.72
C ASN A 72 11.01 5.37 6.57
N LEU A 73 9.86 5.96 6.22
CA LEU A 73 9.28 7.09 6.95
C LEU A 73 8.82 6.68 8.36
N LEU A 74 8.35 5.43 8.52
CA LEU A 74 7.94 4.86 9.81
C LEU A 74 9.11 4.23 10.60
N GLY A 75 10.36 4.54 10.25
CA GLY A 75 11.55 4.03 10.94
C GLY A 75 11.94 2.58 10.60
N GLY A 76 11.15 1.87 9.79
CA GLY A 76 11.52 0.57 9.22
C GLY A 76 11.71 -0.51 10.28
N SER A 77 12.74 -1.35 10.10
CA SER A 77 12.99 -2.49 10.98
C SER A 77 13.31 -2.11 12.41
N SER A 78 13.90 -0.94 12.67
CA SER A 78 14.15 -0.49 14.05
C SER A 78 12.86 -0.18 14.80
N SER A 79 11.78 0.12 14.06
CA SER A 79 10.45 0.36 14.60
C SER A 79 9.52 -0.85 14.45
N GLY A 80 10.03 -2.00 14.00
CA GLY A 80 9.28 -3.26 13.91
C GLY A 80 8.54 -3.51 12.60
N TYR A 81 8.57 -2.57 11.65
CA TYR A 81 7.91 -2.74 10.35
C TYR A 81 8.65 -3.75 9.46
N LYS A 82 7.90 -4.46 8.62
CA LYS A 82 8.45 -5.45 7.68
C LYS A 82 7.88 -5.23 6.29
N LEU A 83 8.74 -5.09 5.28
CA LEU A 83 8.28 -5.14 3.90
C LEU A 83 7.92 -6.59 3.55
N GLN A 84 6.82 -6.80 2.83
CA GLN A 84 6.35 -8.09 2.33
C GLN A 84 6.18 -8.04 0.83
N LYS A 85 6.17 -9.23 0.22
CA LYS A 85 5.79 -9.41 -1.18
C LYS A 85 5.08 -10.75 -1.41
N ALA A 86 4.29 -10.80 -2.47
CA ALA A 86 3.74 -12.03 -3.03
C ALA A 86 3.55 -11.87 -4.53
N THR A 87 3.39 -13.01 -5.21
CA THR A 87 3.05 -13.01 -6.64
C THR A 87 1.54 -13.15 -6.79
N ASP A 88 0.93 -12.31 -7.61
CA ASP A 88 -0.50 -12.36 -7.90
C ASP A 88 -0.85 -13.40 -8.97
N GLU A 89 -2.14 -13.50 -9.30
CA GLU A 89 -2.67 -14.46 -10.28
C GLU A 89 -2.17 -14.21 -11.71
N LYS A 90 -1.63 -13.01 -11.99
CA LYS A 90 -1.02 -12.64 -13.28
C LYS A 90 0.50 -12.81 -13.28
N GLY A 91 1.10 -13.35 -12.21
CA GLY A 91 2.54 -13.51 -12.10
C GLY A 91 3.29 -12.21 -11.75
N ILE A 92 2.58 -11.16 -11.31
CA ILE A 92 3.16 -9.87 -10.97
C ILE A 92 3.48 -9.82 -9.48
N ILE A 93 4.64 -9.26 -9.13
CA ILE A 93 5.02 -9.10 -7.72
C ILE A 93 4.32 -7.88 -7.13
N HIS A 94 3.57 -8.10 -6.06
CA HIS A 94 2.95 -7.06 -5.24
C HIS A 94 3.70 -6.88 -3.92
N TYR A 95 3.74 -5.66 -3.42
CA TYR A 95 4.42 -5.28 -2.17
C TYR A 95 3.45 -4.57 -1.24
N TRP A 96 3.57 -4.85 0.05
CA TRP A 96 2.87 -4.16 1.14
C TRP A 96 3.74 -4.16 2.40
N LEU A 97 3.31 -3.45 3.44
CA LEU A 97 3.99 -3.38 4.72
C LEU A 97 3.23 -4.21 5.77
N LEU A 98 3.97 -4.82 6.69
CA LEU A 98 3.42 -5.25 7.98
C LEU A 98 3.84 -4.28 9.08
N SER A 99 2.87 -3.87 9.89
CA SER A 99 3.11 -3.12 11.12
C SER A 99 3.84 -3.99 12.17
N PRO A 100 4.29 -3.41 13.29
CA PRO A 100 4.86 -4.16 14.41
C PRO A 100 3.87 -5.16 15.05
N THR A 101 2.56 -4.93 14.88
CA THR A 101 1.46 -5.81 15.30
C THR A 101 1.05 -6.84 14.24
N ASP A 102 1.84 -6.95 13.15
CA ASP A 102 1.60 -7.81 11.97
C ASP A 102 0.32 -7.48 11.18
N GLU A 103 -0.14 -6.23 11.24
CA GLU A 103 -1.25 -5.72 10.43
C GLU A 103 -0.79 -5.29 9.04
N ILE A 104 -1.64 -5.48 8.03
CA ILE A 104 -1.32 -5.16 6.64
C ILE A 104 -1.58 -3.68 6.38
N ILE A 105 -0.55 -2.98 5.90
CA ILE A 105 -0.66 -1.62 5.38
C ILE A 105 -0.28 -1.66 3.89
N ASP A 106 -1.28 -1.47 3.03
CA ASP A 106 -1.14 -1.53 1.58
C ASP A 106 -1.60 -0.21 0.94
N PRO A 107 -0.66 0.68 0.56
CA PRO A 107 -0.98 1.97 -0.05
C PRO A 107 -1.49 1.85 -1.49
N THR A 108 -1.65 0.64 -2.04
CA THR A 108 -2.03 0.39 -3.44
C THR A 108 -3.06 -0.73 -3.57
N VAL A 109 -3.82 -1.03 -2.51
CA VAL A 109 -4.81 -2.11 -2.45
C VAL A 109 -5.91 -1.99 -3.52
N GLU A 110 -6.18 -0.77 -3.98
CA GLU A 110 -7.18 -0.45 -5.00
C GLU A 110 -6.86 -1.07 -6.37
N GLN A 111 -5.59 -1.37 -6.65
CA GLN A 111 -5.21 -2.07 -7.89
C GLN A 111 -5.80 -3.49 -7.99
N TYR A 112 -6.30 -4.04 -6.88
CA TYR A 112 -7.00 -5.32 -6.83
C TYR A 112 -8.48 -5.13 -6.55
N THR A 113 -8.82 -4.38 -5.50
CA THR A 113 -10.20 -4.27 -5.02
C THR A 113 -11.13 -3.59 -6.02
N ASP A 114 -10.69 -2.50 -6.67
CA ASP A 114 -11.49 -1.79 -7.67
C ASP A 114 -11.69 -2.62 -8.95
N LEU A 115 -10.79 -3.57 -9.21
CA LEU A 115 -10.86 -4.50 -10.35
C LEU A 115 -11.54 -5.83 -9.98
N GLY A 116 -12.01 -6.01 -8.74
CA GLY A 116 -12.58 -7.27 -8.27
C GLY A 116 -11.59 -8.45 -8.29
N ARG A 117 -10.29 -8.17 -8.25
CA ARG A 117 -9.21 -9.18 -8.29
C ARG A 117 -8.87 -9.67 -6.87
N PRO A 118 -8.41 -10.92 -6.72
CA PRO A 118 -7.99 -11.45 -5.43
C PRO A 118 -6.70 -10.77 -4.94
N LEU A 119 -6.62 -10.46 -3.64
CA LEU A 119 -5.40 -9.95 -3.02
C LEU A 119 -4.36 -11.07 -2.83
N PRO A 120 -3.07 -10.84 -3.13
CA PRO A 120 -2.06 -11.90 -3.12
C PRO A 120 -1.50 -12.23 -1.73
N TYR A 121 -2.07 -11.68 -0.65
CA TYR A 121 -1.51 -11.77 0.71
C TYR A 121 -1.35 -13.20 1.25
N VAL A 122 -2.11 -14.16 0.73
CA VAL A 122 -2.03 -15.58 1.12
C VAL A 122 -0.89 -16.33 0.41
N ASN A 123 -0.37 -15.78 -0.69
CA ASN A 123 0.66 -16.41 -1.53
C ASN A 123 2.09 -15.99 -1.12
N LYS A 124 2.36 -15.84 0.18
CA LYS A 124 3.70 -15.48 0.68
C LYS A 124 4.63 -16.70 0.55
N VAL A 125 5.47 -16.73 -0.47
CA VAL A 125 6.35 -17.89 -0.74
C VAL A 125 7.77 -17.70 -0.17
N ASP A 126 8.25 -16.45 -0.08
CA ASP A 126 9.46 -16.07 0.68
C ASP A 126 9.41 -14.57 0.98
N ASN A 127 10.12 -14.10 2.02
CA ASN A 127 10.24 -12.65 2.29
C ASN A 127 11.55 -12.04 1.77
N ARG A 128 12.01 -12.42 0.57
CA ARG A 128 13.13 -11.74 -0.12
C ARG A 128 12.64 -10.43 -0.76
N ALA A 129 11.92 -9.62 0.02
CA ALA A 129 11.48 -8.30 -0.40
C ALA A 129 12.70 -7.41 -0.66
N SER A 130 12.65 -6.63 -1.74
CA SER A 130 13.74 -5.73 -2.11
C SER A 130 13.66 -4.43 -1.30
N TYR A 131 14.66 -4.18 -0.46
CA TYR A 131 14.81 -2.94 0.31
C TYR A 131 15.60 -1.85 -0.43
N ARG A 132 15.94 -2.06 -1.71
CA ARG A 132 16.68 -1.09 -2.51
C ARG A 132 15.79 0.12 -2.83
N LYS A 133 16.12 1.28 -2.27
CA LYS A 133 15.45 2.55 -2.57
C LYS A 133 15.64 2.91 -4.04
N THR A 134 14.54 2.92 -4.79
CA THR A 134 14.52 3.39 -6.18
C THR A 134 14.55 4.92 -6.24
N VAL A 135 14.72 5.50 -7.44
CA VAL A 135 14.59 6.95 -7.62
C VAL A 135 13.19 7.43 -7.20
N ALA A 136 12.14 6.68 -7.55
CA ALA A 136 10.77 6.98 -7.14
C ALA A 136 10.61 6.95 -5.61
N THR A 137 11.14 5.91 -4.95
CA THR A 137 11.10 5.80 -3.48
C THR A 137 11.74 7.02 -2.81
N LYS A 138 12.92 7.45 -3.30
CA LYS A 138 13.63 8.60 -2.73
C LYS A 138 12.84 9.90 -2.92
N LYS A 139 12.25 10.11 -4.11
CA LYS A 139 11.42 11.29 -4.38
C LYS A 139 10.23 11.38 -3.43
N ILE A 140 9.51 10.27 -3.23
CA ILE A 140 8.36 10.22 -2.31
C ILE A 140 8.81 10.54 -0.88
N ILE A 141 9.87 9.88 -0.39
CA ILE A 141 10.38 10.13 0.98
C ILE A 141 10.70 11.63 1.17
N SER A 142 11.47 12.23 0.25
CA SER A 142 11.84 13.64 0.37
C SER A 142 10.65 14.59 0.29
N ALA A 143 9.65 14.30 -0.55
CA ALA A 143 8.44 15.11 -0.64
C ALA A 143 7.57 15.03 0.64
N VAL A 144 7.46 13.84 1.23
CA VAL A 144 6.72 13.63 2.48
C VAL A 144 7.46 14.26 3.66
N GLU A 145 8.78 14.10 3.76
CA GLU A 145 9.59 14.75 4.81
C GLU A 145 9.46 16.28 4.77
N LEU A 146 9.40 16.88 3.58
CA LEU A 146 9.16 18.32 3.42
C LEU A 146 7.77 18.71 3.97
N GLN A 147 6.74 17.93 3.68
CA GLN A 147 5.38 18.18 4.16
C GLN A 147 5.23 18.00 5.68
N LEU A 148 5.96 17.05 6.26
CA LEU A 148 5.99 16.86 7.71
C LEU A 148 6.72 18.02 8.42
N GLY A 149 7.78 18.57 7.81
CA GLY A 149 8.53 19.69 8.36
C GLY A 149 7.87 21.06 8.21
N THR A 150 6.89 21.21 7.30
CA THR A 150 6.10 22.46 7.16
C THR A 150 4.87 22.50 8.06
N ALA A 151 4.54 21.39 8.73
CA ALA A 151 3.38 21.26 9.62
C ALA A 151 3.68 21.65 11.10
N THR A 152 4.90 22.09 11.40
CA THR A 152 5.34 22.59 12.72
C THR A 152 5.43 24.11 12.77
#